data_AF-A0A8S3TWH1-F1
#
_entry.id   AF-A0A8S3TWH1-F1
#
_cell.length_a   1.000
_cell.length_b   1.000
_cell.length_c   1.000
_cell.angle_alpha   90.00
_cell.angle_beta   90.00
_cell.angle_gamma   90.00
#
_symmetry.space_group_name_H-M   'P 1'
#
loop_
_entity.id
_entity.type
_entity.pdbx_description
1 polymer ?
#
loop_
_entity_poly.entity_id
_entity_poly.type
_entity_poly.pdbx_seq_one_letter_code
_entity_poly.pdbx_strand_id
1 'polypeptide(L)'
;MTKIYDYIEALPMQTIERMKSQLSETPFIHIVDKETFIKVKNVIIIGETSSEIPPYLLIASENYGKYFTLFRTLGAKDNADLNNYIRVLASIKEEVVIILKKWKNYLDELKAVPLDFKPRNTSWVPSPGTHVPLDCLDSLVQDLVKFLPGDYAVYQIFDNIDEDEDGQNKARIYIYVKIIKQVTEGQFPLYKVDVGEEQTEDVHSFLLFQIDRKKNQEMGLERHTHLHAGCNIGNTDKIKQQIEETLVDAWRLGLDKFKKIYKRLLLQWHPDKNDNSEFCCEITKHIIDFTNRLRSGEIDVSSIPQYRERRGNSCGGNWQTYNDSWNEHVHRARRTPHDSTERSVIHLMQMDMLIGYDTGIEVEEEIKESHTHYSHTEYHPDPQPQMGRIWLKQAKNDISAARSFLTTATEQSYNWVCVISQQAAEKALKAIQVCEDAKQVSKYHSLITSVCLKNPTLKQAAEDLESCIGDYSKLRYPRPVFYPNTPSDLYSHEDAIETIKWAEIIVSTVDDMM
;
A
#
# COMPACT_ATOMS: atom_id res chain seq x y z
N MET A 1 -47.72 23.19 -20.98
CA MET A 1 -46.57 24.09 -20.76
C MET A 1 -46.18 24.93 -21.98
N THR A 2 -46.49 24.53 -23.22
CA THR A 2 -46.11 25.27 -24.44
C THR A 2 -46.59 26.73 -24.51
N LYS A 3 -47.74 27.06 -23.89
CA LYS A 3 -48.33 28.42 -23.88
C LYS A 3 -47.35 29.52 -23.44
N ILE A 4 -46.45 29.24 -22.49
CA ILE A 4 -45.46 30.24 -22.03
C ILE A 4 -44.38 30.48 -23.08
N TYR A 5 -43.93 29.42 -23.75
CA TYR A 5 -42.93 29.51 -24.81
C TYR A 5 -43.53 30.18 -26.05
N ASP A 6 -44.78 29.83 -26.42
CA ASP A 6 -45.52 30.49 -27.50
C ASP A 6 -45.69 32.00 -27.25
N TYR A 7 -45.96 32.39 -25.99
CA TYR A 7 -46.06 33.80 -25.62
C TYR A 7 -44.73 34.54 -25.75
N ILE A 8 -43.63 33.96 -25.25
CA ILE A 8 -42.30 34.58 -25.32
C ILE A 8 -41.82 34.70 -26.76
N GLU A 9 -42.05 33.69 -27.59
CA GLU A 9 -41.67 33.67 -29.01
C GLU A 9 -42.44 34.71 -29.85
N ALA A 10 -43.67 35.05 -29.45
CA ALA A 10 -44.48 36.07 -30.10
C ALA A 10 -44.06 37.52 -29.74
N LEU A 11 -43.16 37.72 -28.75
CA LEU A 11 -42.72 39.05 -28.36
C LEU A 11 -41.72 39.65 -29.38
N PRO A 12 -41.70 40.98 -29.56
CA PRO A 12 -40.66 41.64 -30.34
C PRO A 12 -39.27 41.34 -29.78
N MET A 13 -38.26 41.17 -30.65
CA MET A 13 -36.91 40.77 -30.22
C MET A 13 -36.32 41.70 -29.15
N GLN A 14 -36.53 43.02 -29.30
CA GLN A 14 -36.08 44.03 -28.35
C GLN A 14 -36.62 43.79 -26.93
N THR A 15 -37.84 43.27 -26.82
CA THR A 15 -38.47 42.90 -25.55
C THR A 15 -37.83 41.65 -24.96
N ILE A 16 -37.56 40.64 -25.79
CA ILE A 16 -36.87 39.41 -25.39
C ILE A 16 -35.46 39.74 -24.87
N GLU A 17 -34.74 40.61 -25.56
CA GLU A 17 -33.41 41.10 -25.17
C GLU A 17 -33.43 41.79 -23.80
N ARG A 18 -34.42 42.64 -23.56
CA ARG A 18 -34.61 43.34 -22.28
C ARG A 18 -34.93 42.37 -21.14
N MET A 19 -35.65 41.28 -21.43
CA MET A 19 -36.04 40.26 -20.44
C MET A 19 -35.01 39.14 -20.27
N LYS A 20 -33.99 39.06 -21.14
CA LYS A 20 -33.03 37.95 -21.19
C LYS A 20 -32.34 37.68 -19.87
N SER A 21 -31.92 38.73 -19.14
CA SER A 21 -31.25 38.57 -17.85
C SER A 21 -32.15 37.87 -16.82
N GLN A 22 -33.40 38.31 -16.71
CA GLN A 22 -34.40 37.75 -15.78
C GLN A 22 -34.80 36.33 -16.17
N LEU A 23 -35.08 36.10 -17.46
CA LEU A 23 -35.45 34.77 -17.96
C LEU A 23 -34.30 33.77 -17.79
N SER A 24 -33.05 34.19 -18.02
CA SER A 24 -31.89 33.30 -17.89
C SER A 24 -31.63 32.80 -16.47
N GLU A 25 -32.07 33.55 -15.45
CA GLU A 25 -31.94 33.19 -14.04
C GLU A 25 -33.19 32.52 -13.46
N THR A 26 -34.29 32.49 -14.20
CA THR A 26 -35.54 31.86 -13.78
C THR A 26 -35.56 30.40 -14.23
N PRO A 27 -35.85 29.43 -13.35
CA PRO A 27 -36.05 28.05 -13.76
C PRO A 27 -37.42 27.91 -14.44
N PHE A 28 -37.45 27.95 -15.77
CA PHE A 28 -38.71 27.83 -16.54
C PHE A 28 -38.59 26.90 -17.76
N ILE A 29 -37.41 26.33 -18.03
CA ILE A 29 -37.27 25.27 -19.02
C ILE A 29 -37.70 23.97 -18.38
N HIS A 30 -38.73 23.35 -18.94
CA HIS A 30 -39.29 22.11 -18.43
C HIS A 30 -38.54 20.91 -19.03
N ILE A 31 -38.03 20.02 -18.17
CA ILE A 31 -37.44 18.74 -18.57
C ILE A 31 -38.47 17.66 -18.28
N VAL A 32 -39.16 17.21 -19.33
CA VAL A 32 -40.34 16.34 -19.26
C VAL A 32 -40.01 15.03 -18.54
N ASP A 33 -38.91 14.37 -18.90
CA ASP A 33 -38.56 13.05 -18.36
C ASP A 33 -38.13 13.08 -16.89
N LYS A 34 -37.78 14.27 -16.38
CA LYS A 34 -37.29 14.49 -15.01
C LYS A 34 -38.27 15.29 -14.16
N GLU A 35 -39.45 15.60 -14.71
CA GLU A 35 -40.53 16.36 -14.08
C GLU A 35 -40.05 17.64 -13.35
N THR A 36 -39.06 18.33 -13.92
CA THR A 36 -38.38 19.45 -13.26
C THR A 36 -38.25 20.68 -14.15
N PHE A 37 -38.04 21.82 -13.50
CA PHE A 37 -37.76 23.10 -14.15
C PHE A 37 -36.34 23.53 -13.87
N ILE A 38 -35.61 23.88 -14.93
CA ILE A 38 -34.21 24.26 -14.86
C ILE A 38 -33.99 25.61 -15.53
N LYS A 39 -32.95 26.32 -15.07
CA LYS A 39 -32.52 27.60 -15.66
C LYS A 39 -31.99 27.37 -17.07
N VAL A 40 -32.24 28.32 -17.98
CA VAL A 40 -31.79 28.26 -19.38
C VAL A 40 -30.29 28.01 -19.50
N LYS A 41 -29.49 28.63 -18.61
CA LYS A 41 -28.02 28.51 -18.56
C LYS A 41 -27.51 27.12 -18.19
N ASN A 42 -28.38 26.27 -17.67
CA ASN A 42 -28.10 24.93 -17.20
C ASN A 42 -28.75 23.87 -18.11
N VAL A 43 -29.13 24.28 -19.33
CA VAL A 43 -29.72 23.43 -20.36
C VAL A 43 -28.81 23.32 -21.57
N ILE A 44 -28.67 22.10 -22.07
CA ILE A 44 -27.97 21.77 -23.31
C ILE A 44 -29.02 21.31 -24.34
N ILE A 45 -28.90 21.74 -25.59
CA ILE A 45 -29.90 21.46 -26.64
C ILE A 45 -29.59 20.16 -27.39
N ILE A 46 -28.32 19.90 -27.69
CA ILE A 46 -27.84 18.75 -28.48
C ILE A 46 -26.77 18.05 -27.65
N GLY A 47 -27.09 16.94 -27.00
CA GLY A 47 -26.14 16.26 -26.13
C GLY A 47 -26.41 14.79 -25.99
N GLU A 48 -25.37 14.05 -25.64
CA GLU A 48 -25.48 12.67 -25.17
C GLU A 48 -25.81 12.67 -23.68
N THR A 49 -26.58 11.68 -23.22
CA THR A 49 -26.91 11.49 -21.79
C THR A 49 -25.67 11.45 -20.89
N SER A 50 -24.52 11.04 -21.42
CA SER A 50 -23.20 11.05 -20.77
C SER A 50 -22.75 12.45 -20.31
N SER A 51 -23.28 13.51 -20.92
CA SER A 51 -22.94 14.91 -20.64
C SER A 51 -23.84 15.56 -19.58
N GLU A 52 -24.89 14.88 -19.14
CA GLU A 52 -25.79 15.38 -18.10
C GLU A 52 -25.17 15.26 -16.71
N ILE A 53 -25.48 16.24 -15.85
CA ILE A 53 -25.19 16.17 -14.42
C ILE A 53 -26.47 16.55 -13.67
N PRO A 54 -27.41 15.60 -13.46
CA PRO A 54 -28.64 15.89 -12.74
C PRO A 54 -28.38 16.29 -11.27
N PRO A 55 -29.15 17.22 -10.69
CA PRO A 55 -30.16 18.09 -11.31
C PRO A 55 -29.59 19.38 -11.94
N TYR A 56 -28.27 19.55 -11.98
CA TYR A 56 -27.60 20.83 -12.24
C TYR A 56 -27.38 21.18 -13.72
N LEU A 57 -27.27 20.19 -14.61
CA LEU A 57 -27.07 20.37 -16.05
C LEU A 57 -27.83 19.27 -16.80
N LEU A 58 -28.82 19.66 -17.59
CA LEU A 58 -29.79 18.75 -18.20
C LEU A 58 -29.92 19.00 -19.70
N ILE A 59 -30.26 17.95 -20.46
CA ILE A 59 -30.57 18.07 -21.88
C ILE A 59 -32.03 18.51 -22.05
N ALA A 60 -32.28 19.42 -22.98
CA ALA A 60 -33.61 19.91 -23.31
C ALA A 60 -34.48 18.77 -23.86
N SER A 61 -35.71 18.64 -23.37
CA SER A 61 -36.63 17.62 -23.89
C SER A 61 -36.98 17.86 -25.36
N GLU A 62 -36.88 16.80 -26.17
CA GLU A 62 -37.15 16.83 -27.61
C GLU A 62 -38.55 17.36 -27.95
N ASN A 63 -39.51 17.16 -27.04
CA ASN A 63 -40.88 17.69 -27.13
C ASN A 63 -40.95 19.22 -27.29
N TYR A 64 -39.88 19.93 -26.95
CA TYR A 64 -39.76 21.39 -27.09
C TYR A 64 -38.86 21.83 -28.25
N GLY A 65 -38.53 20.93 -29.18
CA GLY A 65 -37.64 21.20 -30.31
C GLY A 65 -37.98 22.47 -31.10
N LYS A 66 -39.28 22.81 -31.25
CA LYS A 66 -39.71 24.05 -31.91
C LYS A 66 -39.19 25.33 -31.25
N TYR A 67 -38.90 25.30 -29.94
CA TYR A 67 -38.44 26.46 -29.16
C TYR A 67 -36.93 26.46 -28.93
N PHE A 68 -36.16 25.54 -29.53
CA PHE A 68 -34.71 25.50 -29.33
C PHE A 68 -34.03 26.80 -29.78
N THR A 69 -34.54 27.44 -30.84
CA THR A 69 -34.08 28.77 -31.26
C THR A 69 -34.29 29.82 -30.16
N LEU A 70 -35.45 29.82 -29.49
CA LEU A 70 -35.71 30.68 -28.35
C LEU A 70 -34.75 30.38 -27.18
N PHE A 71 -34.51 29.11 -26.88
CA PHE A 71 -33.60 28.72 -25.79
C PHE A 71 -32.16 29.19 -26.06
N ARG A 72 -31.67 29.09 -27.30
CA ARG A 72 -30.37 29.65 -27.72
C ARG A 72 -30.30 31.16 -27.50
N THR A 73 -31.33 31.88 -27.93
CA THR A 73 -31.42 33.35 -27.74
C THR A 73 -31.33 33.73 -26.26
N LEU A 74 -31.92 32.92 -25.39
CA LEU A 74 -31.91 33.11 -23.94
C LEU A 74 -30.64 32.58 -23.23
N GLY A 75 -29.77 31.85 -23.95
CA GLY A 75 -28.43 31.48 -23.48
C GLY A 75 -28.18 29.98 -23.26
N ALA A 76 -29.07 29.11 -23.72
CA ALA A 76 -28.81 27.66 -23.78
C ALA A 76 -27.78 27.37 -24.89
N LYS A 77 -26.94 26.37 -24.67
CA LYS A 77 -25.89 25.98 -25.62
C LYS A 77 -26.25 24.68 -26.31
N ASP A 78 -25.72 24.49 -27.52
CA ASP A 78 -25.90 23.23 -28.22
C ASP A 78 -25.19 22.09 -27.50
N ASN A 79 -23.92 22.24 -27.10
CA ASN A 79 -23.16 21.24 -26.34
C ASN A 79 -22.73 21.75 -24.95
N ALA A 80 -22.41 20.84 -24.03
CA ALA A 80 -21.77 21.17 -22.75
C ALA A 80 -20.40 21.82 -22.98
N ASP A 81 -20.12 22.94 -22.31
CA ASP A 81 -18.80 23.56 -22.33
C ASP A 81 -18.23 23.77 -20.92
N LEU A 82 -16.97 24.19 -20.86
CA LEU A 82 -16.26 24.44 -19.59
C LEU A 82 -17.05 25.37 -18.66
N ASN A 83 -17.77 26.36 -19.20
CA ASN A 83 -18.58 27.28 -18.38
C ASN A 83 -19.79 26.59 -17.76
N ASN A 84 -20.40 25.62 -18.45
CA ASN A 84 -21.46 24.79 -17.88
C ASN A 84 -20.93 24.01 -16.67
N TYR A 85 -19.80 23.32 -16.82
CA TYR A 85 -19.21 22.54 -15.72
C TYR A 85 -18.76 23.39 -14.53
N ILE A 86 -18.14 24.55 -14.78
CA ILE A 86 -17.75 25.49 -13.71
C ILE A 86 -18.97 25.93 -12.90
N ARG A 87 -20.10 26.21 -13.55
CA ARG A 87 -21.35 26.60 -12.87
C ARG A 87 -21.93 25.47 -12.03
N VAL A 88 -21.96 24.26 -12.58
CA VAL A 88 -22.41 23.07 -11.84
C VAL A 88 -21.58 22.90 -10.57
N LEU A 89 -20.25 22.94 -10.67
CA LEU A 89 -19.34 22.82 -9.53
C LEU A 89 -19.56 23.95 -8.50
N ALA A 90 -19.78 25.18 -8.97
CA ALA A 90 -20.06 26.31 -8.08
C ALA A 90 -21.39 26.12 -7.32
N SER A 91 -22.45 25.66 -8.00
CA SER A 91 -23.75 25.38 -7.38
C SER A 91 -23.65 24.25 -6.34
N ILE A 92 -22.96 23.16 -6.66
CA ILE A 92 -22.73 22.05 -5.72
C ILE A 92 -21.97 22.54 -4.48
N LYS A 93 -20.90 23.33 -4.69
CA LYS A 93 -20.11 23.89 -3.58
C LYS A 93 -20.98 24.75 -2.65
N GLU A 94 -21.81 25.61 -3.21
CA GLU A 94 -22.70 26.48 -2.43
C GLU A 94 -23.72 25.68 -1.63
N GLU A 95 -24.34 24.68 -2.24
CA GLU A 95 -25.30 23.80 -1.56
C GLU A 95 -24.66 23.02 -0.41
N VAL A 96 -23.47 22.45 -0.62
CA VAL A 96 -22.70 21.78 0.44
C VAL A 96 -22.40 22.75 1.58
N VAL A 97 -22.02 24.00 1.29
CA VAL A 97 -21.77 25.01 2.34
C VAL A 97 -23.04 25.32 3.14
N ILE A 98 -24.20 25.42 2.48
CA ILE A 98 -25.50 25.65 3.14
C ILE A 98 -25.85 24.47 4.04
N ILE A 99 -25.71 23.24 3.53
CA ILE A 99 -25.96 22.01 4.28
C ILE A 99 -25.05 21.95 5.51
N LEU A 100 -23.75 22.20 5.34
CA LEU A 100 -22.79 22.21 6.46
C LEU A 100 -23.14 23.26 7.52
N LYS A 101 -23.57 24.46 7.12
CA LYS A 101 -24.05 25.49 8.06
C LYS A 101 -25.29 25.02 8.82
N LYS A 102 -26.25 24.39 8.12
CA LYS A 102 -27.47 23.84 8.74
C LYS A 102 -27.14 22.77 9.78
N TRP A 103 -26.26 21.83 9.43
CA TRP A 103 -25.80 20.79 10.36
C TRP A 103 -25.05 21.38 11.54
N LYS A 104 -24.19 22.37 11.32
CA LYS A 104 -23.50 23.06 12.41
C LYS A 104 -24.49 23.67 13.41
N ASN A 105 -25.49 24.41 12.93
CA ASN A 105 -26.51 24.99 13.80
C ASN A 105 -27.29 23.91 14.59
N TYR A 106 -27.64 22.80 13.94
CA TYR A 106 -28.32 21.68 14.60
C TYR A 106 -27.46 21.02 15.69
N LEU A 107 -26.16 20.86 15.43
CA LEU A 107 -25.20 20.32 16.41
C LEU A 107 -24.99 21.28 17.59
N ASP A 108 -24.95 22.59 17.33
CA ASP A 108 -24.87 23.63 18.36
C ASP A 108 -26.12 23.62 19.26
N GLU A 109 -27.33 23.46 18.69
CA GLU A 109 -28.59 23.31 19.44
C GLU A 109 -28.59 22.07 20.34
N LEU A 110 -28.02 20.96 19.86
CA LEU A 110 -27.89 19.72 20.61
C LEU A 110 -26.78 19.75 21.68
N LYS A 111 -26.01 20.85 21.77
CA LYS A 111 -24.79 20.95 22.61
C LYS A 111 -23.85 19.76 22.39
N ALA A 112 -23.78 19.27 21.15
CA ALA A 112 -22.93 18.14 20.82
C ALA A 112 -21.46 18.55 21.05
N VAL A 113 -20.77 17.81 21.93
CA VAL A 113 -19.33 17.97 22.09
C VAL A 113 -18.69 17.52 20.77
N PRO A 114 -17.81 18.33 20.15
CA PRO A 114 -17.06 17.88 18.99
C PRO A 114 -16.30 16.61 19.39
N LEU A 115 -16.64 15.48 18.78
CA LEU A 115 -15.66 14.39 18.69
C LEU A 115 -14.43 15.03 18.06
N ASP A 116 -13.25 14.81 18.64
CA ASP A 116 -11.95 15.12 18.03
C ASP A 116 -11.76 14.25 16.78
N PHE A 117 -12.64 14.45 15.80
CA PHE A 117 -12.58 13.87 14.49
C PHE A 117 -11.53 14.66 13.74
N LYS A 118 -10.27 14.29 13.96
CA LYS A 118 -9.27 14.45 12.92
C LYS A 118 -9.84 13.68 11.73
N PRO A 119 -10.17 14.32 10.59
CA PRO A 119 -10.49 13.55 9.40
C PRO A 119 -9.36 12.54 9.24
N ARG A 120 -9.68 11.24 9.32
CA ARG A 120 -8.75 10.23 8.78
C ARG A 120 -8.43 10.76 7.42
N ASN A 121 -7.15 10.98 7.14
CA ASN A 121 -6.71 11.44 5.83
C ASN A 121 -7.38 10.51 4.82
N THR A 122 -8.45 10.95 4.16
CA THR A 122 -9.27 10.11 3.26
C THR A 122 -8.57 9.97 1.91
N SER A 123 -7.26 10.20 1.89
CA SER A 123 -6.40 9.58 0.92
C SER A 123 -6.59 8.08 1.06
N TRP A 124 -7.26 7.47 0.08
CA TRP A 124 -7.24 6.02 -0.12
C TRP A 124 -5.80 5.49 -0.25
N VAL A 125 -4.83 6.38 -0.49
CA VAL A 125 -3.41 6.06 -0.60
C VAL A 125 -2.77 5.96 0.79
N PRO A 126 -2.09 4.83 1.10
CA PRO A 126 -1.44 4.62 2.39
C PRO A 126 -0.30 5.63 2.62
N SER A 127 -0.03 5.93 3.88
CA SER A 127 1.12 6.76 4.26
C SER A 127 2.41 5.98 4.00
N PRO A 128 3.44 6.59 3.36
CA PRO A 128 4.76 5.98 3.25
C PRO A 128 5.29 5.53 4.62
N GLY A 129 5.99 4.38 4.65
CA GLY A 129 6.49 3.74 5.88
C GLY A 129 5.50 2.80 6.56
N THR A 130 4.22 2.84 6.18
CA THR A 130 3.21 1.93 6.75
C THR A 130 3.41 0.52 6.20
N HIS A 131 3.22 -0.50 7.04
CA HIS A 131 3.24 -1.90 6.64
C HIS A 131 2.19 -2.22 5.57
N VAL A 132 2.56 -3.14 4.68
CA VAL A 132 1.62 -3.72 3.72
C VAL A 132 0.84 -4.84 4.42
N PRO A 133 -0.51 -4.82 4.39
CA PRO A 133 -1.31 -5.90 4.97
C PRO A 133 -0.94 -7.25 4.37
N LEU A 134 -0.94 -8.31 5.19
CA LEU A 134 -0.54 -9.66 4.75
C LEU A 134 -1.36 -10.15 3.54
N ASP A 135 -2.66 -9.89 3.54
CA ASP A 135 -3.58 -10.28 2.45
C ASP A 135 -3.25 -9.62 1.11
N CYS A 136 -2.51 -8.50 1.13
CA CYS A 136 -2.09 -7.81 -0.09
C CYS A 136 -0.82 -8.41 -0.71
N LEU A 137 -0.08 -9.26 0.02
CA LEU A 137 1.20 -9.81 -0.44
C LEU A 137 1.04 -10.73 -1.65
N ASP A 138 -0.07 -11.46 -1.74
CA ASP A 138 -0.40 -12.32 -2.90
C ASP A 138 -0.80 -11.54 -4.16
N SER A 139 -1.05 -10.24 -3.99
CA SER A 139 -1.35 -9.30 -5.08
C SER A 139 -0.12 -8.52 -5.55
N LEU A 140 1.07 -8.82 -5.02
CA LEU A 140 2.32 -8.20 -5.49
C LEU A 140 2.70 -8.72 -6.88
N VAL A 141 2.81 -7.79 -7.82
CA VAL A 141 3.22 -8.04 -9.20
C VAL A 141 4.70 -8.41 -9.23
N GLN A 142 5.00 -9.61 -9.73
CA GLN A 142 6.36 -10.14 -9.80
C GLN A 142 7.17 -9.54 -10.96
N ASP A 143 6.55 -8.91 -11.94
CA ASP A 143 7.25 -8.29 -13.06
C ASP A 143 8.22 -7.19 -12.58
N LEU A 144 9.38 -7.09 -13.22
CA LEU A 144 10.34 -6.00 -12.99
C LEU A 144 9.87 -4.72 -13.69
N VAL A 145 8.93 -4.03 -13.05
CA VAL A 145 8.29 -2.80 -13.56
C VAL A 145 9.17 -1.57 -13.33
N LYS A 146 9.03 -0.56 -14.21
CA LYS A 146 9.61 0.77 -14.03
C LYS A 146 8.57 1.72 -13.43
N PHE A 147 9.01 2.57 -12.51
CA PHE A 147 8.14 3.49 -11.79
C PHE A 147 8.36 4.92 -12.25
N LEU A 148 7.30 5.73 -12.17
CA LEU A 148 7.33 7.16 -12.44
C LEU A 148 7.36 7.95 -11.11
N PRO A 149 7.91 9.19 -11.12
CA PRO A 149 7.80 10.10 -10.00
C PRO A 149 6.34 10.30 -9.57
N GLY A 150 6.06 10.08 -8.28
CA GLY A 150 4.73 10.16 -7.70
C GLY A 150 4.02 8.82 -7.54
N ASP A 151 4.50 7.75 -8.19
CA ASP A 151 3.94 6.41 -8.04
C ASP A 151 4.09 5.91 -6.60
N TYR A 152 3.16 5.06 -6.18
CA TYR A 152 3.28 4.29 -4.94
C TYR A 152 3.74 2.88 -5.27
N ALA A 153 4.72 2.42 -4.51
CA ALA A 153 5.27 1.08 -4.62
C ALA A 153 5.27 0.41 -3.24
N VAL A 154 5.42 -0.91 -3.26
CA VAL A 154 5.72 -1.71 -2.09
C VAL A 154 7.21 -1.99 -2.07
N TYR A 155 7.87 -1.63 -0.97
CA TYR A 155 9.29 -1.86 -0.75
C TYR A 155 9.51 -3.06 0.17
N GLN A 156 10.24 -4.04 -0.32
CA GLN A 156 10.72 -5.19 0.46
C GLN A 156 11.95 -4.81 1.28
N ILE A 157 11.75 -4.54 2.57
CA ILE A 157 12.83 -4.18 3.50
C ILE A 157 13.61 -5.43 3.91
N PHE A 158 12.90 -6.51 4.21
CA PHE A 158 13.48 -7.72 4.77
C PHE A 158 12.77 -8.97 4.27
N ASP A 159 13.53 -10.01 3.93
CA ASP A 159 13.04 -11.36 3.58
C ASP A 159 14.15 -12.36 3.86
N ASN A 160 14.01 -13.14 4.92
CA ASN A 160 14.92 -14.22 5.30
C ASN A 160 14.20 -15.58 5.38
N ILE A 161 13.02 -15.70 4.74
CA ILE A 161 12.22 -16.94 4.79
C ILE A 161 13.01 -18.17 4.31
N ASP A 162 13.99 -17.94 3.44
CA ASP A 162 14.77 -18.98 2.80
C ASP A 162 16.14 -19.21 3.51
N GLU A 163 16.44 -18.48 4.60
CA GLU A 163 17.76 -18.49 5.27
C GLU A 163 17.74 -19.21 6.63
N ASP A 164 16.59 -19.33 7.30
CA ASP A 164 16.50 -19.91 8.66
C ASP A 164 16.00 -21.37 8.64
N GLU A 165 16.91 -22.32 8.92
CA GLU A 165 16.61 -23.77 9.03
C GLU A 165 15.68 -24.10 10.21
N ASP A 166 15.75 -23.32 11.29
CA ASP A 166 14.98 -23.57 12.52
C ASP A 166 13.55 -23.03 12.49
N GLY A 167 13.15 -22.33 11.42
CA GLY A 167 11.78 -21.80 11.22
C GLY A 167 11.35 -20.67 12.17
N GLN A 168 12.03 -20.48 13.30
CA GLN A 168 11.63 -19.54 14.36
C GLN A 168 11.80 -18.07 14.01
N ASN A 169 12.61 -17.70 12.99
CA ASN A 169 12.91 -16.31 12.63
C ASN A 169 12.57 -15.93 11.18
N LYS A 170 11.77 -16.75 10.48
CA LYS A 170 11.33 -16.45 9.12
C LYS A 170 10.45 -15.19 9.10
N ALA A 171 10.87 -14.19 8.35
CA ALA A 171 10.25 -12.88 8.31
C ALA A 171 10.27 -12.29 6.90
N ARG A 172 9.15 -11.65 6.51
CA ARG A 172 9.04 -10.82 5.32
C ARG A 172 8.40 -9.50 5.71
N ILE A 173 9.13 -8.40 5.53
CA ILE A 173 8.66 -7.05 5.89
C ILE A 173 8.58 -6.21 4.63
N TYR A 174 7.37 -5.73 4.38
CA TYR A 174 7.03 -4.86 3.26
C TYR A 174 6.39 -3.58 3.77
N ILE A 175 6.77 -2.44 3.19
CA ILE A 175 6.16 -1.15 3.46
C ILE A 175 5.70 -0.45 2.19
N TYR A 176 4.72 0.43 2.32
CA TYR A 176 4.39 1.38 1.27
C TYR A 176 5.44 2.48 1.17
N VAL A 177 5.84 2.80 -0.05
CA VAL A 177 6.75 3.92 -0.34
C VAL A 177 6.21 4.74 -1.49
N LYS A 178 6.64 6.01 -1.56
CA LYS A 178 6.33 6.88 -2.69
C LYS A 178 7.59 7.18 -3.49
N ILE A 179 7.52 6.99 -4.80
CA ILE A 179 8.64 7.24 -5.70
C ILE A 179 8.83 8.75 -5.85
N ILE A 180 10.00 9.25 -5.47
CA ILE A 180 10.34 10.68 -5.61
C ILE A 180 10.92 10.92 -7.00
N LYS A 181 11.93 10.14 -7.38
CA LYS A 181 12.55 10.21 -8.70
C LYS A 181 13.40 8.99 -8.99
N GLN A 182 13.64 8.74 -10.27
CA GLN A 182 14.66 7.80 -10.71
C GLN A 182 16.05 8.45 -10.60
N VAL A 183 17.01 7.74 -10.02
CA VAL A 183 18.40 8.19 -9.81
C VAL A 183 19.31 7.66 -10.90
N THR A 184 19.16 6.38 -11.27
CA THR A 184 19.98 5.74 -12.31
C THR A 184 19.12 5.07 -13.38
N GLU A 185 19.60 5.06 -14.62
CA GLU A 185 19.04 4.26 -15.70
C GLU A 185 19.74 2.91 -15.82
N GLY A 186 19.01 1.85 -16.16
CA GLY A 186 19.56 0.51 -16.35
C GLY A 186 18.48 -0.57 -16.38
N GLN A 187 18.90 -1.84 -16.35
CA GLN A 187 18.00 -2.98 -16.19
C GLN A 187 17.34 -2.97 -14.81
N PHE A 188 18.10 -2.56 -13.79
CA PHE A 188 17.63 -2.41 -12.41
C PHE A 188 17.82 -0.97 -11.91
N PRO A 189 16.98 -0.01 -12.37
CA PRO A 189 17.09 1.39 -11.97
C PRO A 189 17.10 1.57 -10.45
N LEU A 190 17.88 2.54 -9.98
CA LEU A 190 17.84 3.02 -8.60
C LEU A 190 16.81 4.15 -8.52
N TYR A 191 15.91 4.10 -7.54
CA TYR A 191 14.91 5.12 -7.27
C TYR A 191 15.16 5.74 -5.91
N LYS A 192 15.01 7.06 -5.82
CA LYS A 192 14.89 7.73 -4.54
C LYS A 192 13.43 7.64 -4.10
N VAL A 193 13.18 7.03 -2.95
CA VAL A 193 11.84 6.77 -2.43
C VAL A 193 11.64 7.45 -1.08
N ASP A 194 10.43 7.91 -0.82
CA ASP A 194 9.96 8.36 0.49
C ASP A 194 9.54 7.12 1.29
N VAL A 195 10.20 6.88 2.41
CA VAL A 195 9.94 5.74 3.31
C VAL A 195 9.12 6.14 4.54
N GLY A 196 8.57 7.36 4.57
CA GLY A 196 7.86 7.90 5.72
C GLY A 196 8.78 8.61 6.71
N GLU A 197 8.17 9.24 7.73
CA GLU A 197 8.88 9.96 8.81
C GLU A 197 9.92 10.99 8.31
N GLU A 198 9.64 11.65 7.18
CA GLU A 198 10.55 12.62 6.53
C GLU A 198 11.88 12.01 6.04
N GLN A 199 11.96 10.68 5.92
CA GLN A 199 13.13 9.95 5.47
C GLN A 199 13.02 9.53 4.00
N THR A 200 14.18 9.44 3.34
CA THR A 200 14.26 8.98 1.95
C THR A 200 15.42 8.01 1.77
N GLU A 201 15.22 6.98 0.97
CA GLU A 201 16.22 5.95 0.67
C GLU A 201 16.41 5.78 -0.84
N ASP A 202 17.61 5.36 -1.26
CA ASP A 202 17.89 4.98 -2.63
C ASP A 202 17.75 3.46 -2.78
N VAL A 203 16.70 3.03 -3.48
CA VAL A 203 16.26 1.63 -3.56
C VAL A 203 16.28 1.13 -5.00
N HIS A 204 16.81 -0.09 -5.21
CA HIS A 204 16.80 -0.71 -6.53
C HIS A 204 15.40 -1.22 -6.91
N SER A 205 15.08 -1.14 -8.21
CA SER A 205 13.78 -1.54 -8.76
C SER A 205 13.37 -2.98 -8.43
N PHE A 206 14.31 -3.91 -8.28
CA PHE A 206 14.00 -5.31 -7.97
C PHE A 206 13.49 -5.52 -6.54
N LEU A 207 13.63 -4.54 -5.64
CA LEU A 207 13.05 -4.54 -4.29
C LEU A 207 11.69 -3.82 -4.24
N LEU A 208 11.27 -3.21 -5.35
CA LEU A 208 10.02 -2.46 -5.47
C LEU A 208 8.98 -3.28 -6.24
N PHE A 209 7.76 -3.30 -5.71
CA PHE A 209 6.65 -4.08 -6.23
C PHE A 209 5.45 -3.16 -6.48
N GLN A 210 4.67 -3.50 -7.51
CA GLN A 210 3.35 -2.91 -7.71
C GLN A 210 2.31 -3.84 -7.08
N ILE A 211 1.23 -3.26 -6.54
CA ILE A 211 0.06 -4.03 -6.12
C ILE A 211 -0.93 -4.06 -7.27
N ASP A 212 -1.32 -5.26 -7.69
CA ASP A 212 -2.44 -5.44 -8.59
C ASP A 212 -3.77 -5.30 -7.82
N ARG A 213 -4.49 -4.20 -8.06
CA ARG A 213 -5.75 -3.92 -7.37
C ARG A 213 -6.94 -4.72 -7.91
N LYS A 214 -6.83 -5.31 -9.11
CA LYS A 214 -7.95 -6.01 -9.76
C LYS A 214 -8.27 -7.35 -9.12
N LYS A 215 -7.27 -8.06 -8.57
CA LYS A 215 -7.49 -9.29 -7.77
C LYS A 215 -8.40 -9.08 -6.55
N ASN A 216 -8.43 -7.87 -6.00
CA ASN A 216 -9.25 -7.54 -4.82
C ASN A 216 -10.67 -7.06 -5.14
N GLN A 217 -11.04 -6.86 -6.42
CA GLN A 217 -12.34 -6.29 -6.80
C GLN A 217 -13.33 -7.28 -7.43
N GLU A 218 -12.90 -8.47 -7.88
CA GLU A 218 -13.80 -9.46 -8.47
C GLU A 218 -13.41 -10.89 -8.06
N MET A 219 -14.02 -11.41 -7.00
CA MET A 219 -14.22 -12.86 -6.84
C MET A 219 -15.37 -13.28 -7.76
N GLY A 220 -15.12 -13.21 -9.06
CA GLY A 220 -16.02 -13.60 -10.12
C GLY A 220 -15.19 -14.07 -11.30
N LEU A 221 -14.69 -15.31 -11.22
CA LEU A 221 -14.36 -16.19 -12.35
C LEU A 221 -13.92 -15.54 -13.68
N GLU A 222 -13.04 -14.54 -13.65
CA GLU A 222 -12.29 -14.08 -14.81
C GLU A 222 -10.87 -13.73 -14.35
N ARG A 223 -9.95 -14.71 -14.48
CA ARG A 223 -8.51 -14.53 -14.30
C ARG A 223 -7.97 -13.66 -15.44
N HIS A 224 -8.15 -12.34 -15.35
CA HIS A 224 -7.54 -11.43 -16.29
C HIS A 224 -6.10 -11.15 -15.90
N THR A 225 -5.23 -11.94 -16.52
CA THR A 225 -3.81 -11.69 -16.73
C THR A 225 -3.54 -10.20 -17.02
N HIS A 226 -2.60 -9.60 -16.29
CA HIS A 226 -1.91 -8.42 -16.79
C HIS A 226 -1.07 -8.87 -17.99
N LEU A 227 -1.69 -8.82 -19.18
CA LEU A 227 -1.08 -8.71 -20.50
C LEU A 227 0.16 -9.60 -20.75
N HIS A 228 -0.07 -10.91 -20.82
CA HIS A 228 0.52 -11.70 -21.91
C HIS A 228 -0.60 -12.13 -22.86
N ALA A 229 -1.20 -11.13 -23.51
CA ALA A 229 -2.12 -11.35 -24.61
C ALA A 229 -1.44 -12.23 -25.68
N GLY A 230 -1.94 -13.46 -25.84
CA GLY A 230 -1.70 -14.35 -26.97
C GLY A 230 -0.23 -14.58 -27.35
N CYS A 231 0.44 -15.52 -26.68
CA CYS A 231 1.77 -15.96 -27.12
C CYS A 231 1.65 -16.84 -28.38
N ASN A 232 1.71 -16.18 -29.55
CA ASN A 232 2.11 -16.82 -30.80
C ASN A 232 3.55 -17.36 -30.65
N ILE A 233 3.80 -18.55 -31.19
CA ILE A 233 5.05 -19.35 -31.15
C ILE A 233 6.33 -18.57 -31.53
N GLY A 234 6.23 -17.35 -32.09
CA GLY A 234 7.36 -16.45 -32.36
C GLY A 234 7.86 -15.58 -31.18
N ASN A 235 7.25 -15.65 -29.99
CA ASN A 235 7.64 -14.84 -28.83
C ASN A 235 8.47 -15.61 -27.77
N THR A 236 8.49 -16.95 -27.81
CA THR A 236 9.17 -17.78 -26.80
C THR A 236 10.68 -17.50 -26.73
N ASP A 237 11.37 -17.49 -27.86
CA ASP A 237 12.82 -17.25 -27.90
C ASP A 237 13.18 -15.84 -27.42
N LYS A 238 12.33 -14.85 -27.70
CA LYS A 238 12.51 -13.47 -27.21
C LYS A 238 12.32 -13.38 -25.70
N ILE A 239 11.33 -14.06 -25.14
CA ILE A 239 11.11 -14.14 -23.69
C ILE A 239 12.30 -14.82 -23.01
N LYS A 240 12.76 -15.95 -23.55
CA LYS A 240 13.96 -16.65 -23.07
C LYS A 240 15.17 -15.72 -23.08
N GLN A 241 15.46 -15.08 -24.21
CA GLN A 241 16.56 -14.12 -24.32
C GLN A 241 16.46 -12.97 -23.31
N GLN A 242 15.27 -12.40 -23.10
CA GLN A 242 15.06 -11.35 -22.09
C GLN A 242 15.34 -11.82 -20.66
N ILE A 243 14.95 -13.06 -20.34
CA ILE A 243 15.23 -13.70 -19.05
C ILE A 243 16.74 -13.91 -18.90
N GLU A 244 17.41 -14.44 -19.92
CA GLU A 244 18.87 -14.64 -19.91
C GLU A 244 19.61 -13.32 -19.71
N GLU A 245 19.25 -12.26 -20.44
CA GLU A 245 19.81 -10.92 -20.29
C GLU A 245 19.63 -10.39 -18.86
N THR A 246 18.43 -10.60 -18.29
CA THR A 246 18.12 -10.20 -16.92
C THR A 246 18.97 -10.95 -15.90
N LEU A 247 19.14 -12.27 -16.07
CA LEU A 247 19.95 -13.11 -15.20
C LEU A 247 21.44 -12.74 -15.28
N VAL A 248 21.96 -12.47 -16.48
CA VAL A 248 23.34 -12.01 -16.69
C VAL A 248 23.59 -10.68 -16.00
N ASP A 249 22.70 -9.70 -16.15
CA ASP A 249 22.85 -8.41 -15.48
C ASP A 249 22.67 -8.54 -13.95
N ALA A 250 21.78 -9.41 -13.49
CA ALA A 250 21.60 -9.69 -12.06
C ALA A 250 22.87 -10.34 -11.47
N TRP A 251 23.53 -11.24 -12.21
CA TRP A 251 24.74 -11.94 -11.76
C TRP A 251 25.89 -10.97 -11.45
N ARG A 252 25.96 -9.86 -12.19
CA ARG A 252 26.95 -8.79 -11.99
C ARG A 252 26.75 -7.99 -10.71
N LEU A 253 25.56 -8.05 -10.11
CA LEU A 253 25.24 -7.33 -8.86
C LEU A 253 25.74 -8.07 -7.60
N GLY A 254 26.22 -9.30 -7.75
CA GLY A 254 26.59 -10.19 -6.64
C GLY A 254 25.48 -11.16 -6.24
N LEU A 255 25.86 -12.24 -5.54
CA LEU A 255 24.98 -13.39 -5.27
C LEU A 255 23.71 -13.02 -4.49
N ASP A 256 23.80 -12.15 -3.49
CA ASP A 256 22.66 -11.80 -2.65
C ASP A 256 21.56 -11.07 -3.43
N LYS A 257 21.96 -10.12 -4.28
CA LYS A 257 21.04 -9.38 -5.16
C LYS A 257 20.52 -10.28 -6.27
N PHE A 258 21.38 -11.15 -6.81
CA PHE A 258 20.99 -12.14 -7.82
C PHE A 258 19.89 -13.07 -7.30
N LYS A 259 20.04 -13.61 -6.08
CA LYS A 259 19.02 -14.49 -5.46
C LYS A 259 17.63 -13.85 -5.44
N LYS A 260 17.54 -12.57 -5.08
CA LYS A 260 16.26 -11.83 -5.03
C LYS A 260 15.60 -11.71 -6.41
N ILE A 261 16.39 -11.38 -7.45
CA ILE A 261 15.90 -11.26 -8.82
C ILE A 261 15.52 -12.64 -9.38
N TYR A 262 16.34 -13.66 -9.12
CA TYR A 262 16.09 -15.04 -9.50
C TYR A 262 14.77 -15.56 -8.91
N LYS A 263 14.54 -15.37 -7.61
CA LYS A 263 13.29 -15.73 -6.92
C LYS A 263 12.08 -15.05 -7.57
N ARG A 264 12.19 -13.75 -7.88
CA ARG A 264 11.12 -12.99 -8.53
C ARG A 264 10.79 -13.50 -9.94
N LEU A 265 11.80 -13.86 -10.74
CA LEU A 265 11.62 -14.48 -12.06
C LEU A 265 10.94 -15.85 -11.96
N LEU A 266 11.33 -16.69 -11.00
CA LEU A 266 10.67 -17.98 -10.78
C LEU A 266 9.20 -17.81 -10.37
N LEU A 267 8.91 -16.87 -9.47
CA LEU A 267 7.54 -16.58 -9.04
C LEU A 267 6.67 -16.01 -10.16
N GLN A 268 7.26 -15.21 -11.05
CA GLN A 268 6.59 -14.68 -12.24
C GLN A 268 6.17 -15.81 -13.20
N TRP A 269 7.08 -16.75 -13.45
CA TRP A 269 6.90 -17.82 -14.43
C TRP A 269 6.43 -19.15 -13.83
N HIS A 270 5.98 -19.17 -12.58
CA HIS A 270 5.57 -20.41 -11.92
C HIS A 270 4.35 -21.05 -12.62
N PRO A 271 4.36 -22.36 -12.90
CA PRO A 271 3.26 -23.04 -13.58
C PRO A 271 1.90 -22.93 -12.87
N ASP A 272 1.88 -22.92 -11.53
CA ASP A 272 0.64 -22.89 -10.76
C ASP A 272 -0.04 -21.51 -10.73
N LYS A 273 0.72 -20.45 -11.03
CA LYS A 273 0.23 -19.06 -10.98
C LYS A 273 -0.25 -18.53 -12.33
N ASN A 274 -0.09 -19.31 -13.40
CA ASN A 274 -0.35 -18.88 -14.78
C ASN A 274 -1.24 -19.90 -15.50
N ASP A 275 -2.19 -19.42 -16.31
CA ASP A 275 -3.16 -20.31 -16.98
C ASP A 275 -2.50 -21.20 -18.07
N ASN A 276 -1.36 -20.77 -18.63
CA ASN A 276 -0.58 -21.57 -19.57
C ASN A 276 0.56 -22.32 -18.86
N SER A 277 0.18 -23.32 -18.06
CA SER A 277 1.07 -24.08 -17.18
C SER A 277 2.23 -24.77 -17.91
N GLU A 278 1.99 -25.33 -19.12
CA GLU A 278 3.03 -26.02 -19.90
C GLU A 278 4.13 -25.05 -20.38
N PHE A 279 3.72 -23.89 -20.91
CA PHE A 279 4.65 -22.84 -21.33
C PHE A 279 5.45 -22.28 -20.14
N CYS A 280 4.79 -22.02 -19.02
CA CYS A 280 5.43 -21.53 -17.81
C CYS A 280 6.42 -22.55 -17.22
N CYS A 281 6.11 -23.84 -17.31
CA CYS A 281 7.02 -24.92 -16.95
C CYS A 281 8.27 -24.94 -17.84
N GLU A 282 8.11 -24.74 -19.15
CA GLU A 282 9.25 -24.61 -20.08
C GLU A 282 10.15 -23.42 -19.74
N ILE A 283 9.55 -22.25 -19.48
CA ILE A 283 10.29 -21.04 -19.09
C ILE A 283 10.98 -21.22 -17.73
N THR A 284 10.31 -21.81 -16.75
CA THR A 284 10.88 -22.10 -15.43
C THR A 284 12.08 -23.03 -15.54
N LYS A 285 11.98 -24.12 -16.30
CA LYS A 285 13.11 -25.03 -16.58
C LYS A 285 14.28 -24.29 -17.23
N HIS A 286 13.98 -23.38 -18.17
CA HIS A 286 14.99 -22.57 -18.82
C HIS A 286 15.70 -21.62 -17.85
N ILE A 287 14.97 -20.95 -16.95
CA ILE A 287 15.54 -20.09 -15.89
C ILE A 287 16.53 -20.89 -15.01
N ILE A 288 16.13 -22.10 -14.59
CA ILE A 288 16.93 -22.97 -13.73
C ILE A 288 18.19 -23.44 -14.47
N ASP A 289 18.06 -23.97 -15.69
CA ASP A 289 19.17 -24.44 -16.51
C ASP A 289 20.19 -23.32 -16.76
N PHE A 290 19.72 -22.15 -17.18
CA PHE A 290 20.57 -21.00 -17.43
C PHE A 290 21.34 -20.56 -16.18
N THR A 291 20.68 -20.55 -15.03
CA THR A 291 21.30 -20.20 -13.75
C THR A 291 22.38 -21.21 -13.34
N ASN A 292 22.17 -22.50 -13.60
CA ASN A 292 23.18 -23.52 -13.37
C ASN A 292 24.42 -23.33 -14.26
N ARG A 293 24.22 -22.90 -15.51
CA ARG A 293 25.31 -22.59 -16.45
C ARG A 293 26.10 -21.34 -16.06
N LEU A 294 25.43 -20.33 -15.47
CA LEU A 294 26.11 -19.19 -14.85
C LEU A 294 26.96 -19.63 -13.64
N ARG A 295 26.40 -20.49 -12.78
CA ARG A 295 27.09 -21.01 -11.58
C ARG A 295 28.29 -21.89 -11.90
N SER A 296 28.20 -22.71 -12.95
CA SER A 296 29.29 -23.60 -13.38
C SER A 296 30.44 -22.86 -14.07
N GLY A 297 30.26 -21.57 -14.39
CA GLY A 297 31.23 -20.78 -15.14
C GLY A 297 31.28 -21.10 -16.63
N GLU A 298 30.28 -21.81 -17.17
CA GLU A 298 30.18 -22.10 -18.61
C GLU A 298 29.99 -20.83 -19.44
N ILE A 299 29.36 -19.81 -18.85
CA ILE A 299 29.09 -18.51 -19.48
C ILE A 299 30.06 -17.47 -18.92
N ASP A 300 30.95 -16.95 -19.77
CA ASP A 300 31.81 -15.82 -19.41
C ASP A 300 31.03 -14.50 -19.48
N VAL A 301 30.42 -14.14 -18.35
CA VAL A 301 29.65 -12.90 -18.17
C VAL A 301 30.50 -11.64 -18.44
N SER A 302 31.82 -11.70 -18.32
CA SER A 302 32.69 -10.54 -18.58
C SER A 302 32.80 -10.19 -20.06
N SER A 303 32.63 -11.19 -20.94
CA SER A 303 32.65 -11.03 -22.39
C SER A 303 31.36 -10.43 -22.99
N ILE A 304 30.28 -10.40 -22.20
CA ILE A 304 28.96 -9.92 -22.65
C ILE A 304 28.88 -8.40 -22.45
N PRO A 305 28.38 -7.58 -23.40
CA PRO A 305 28.23 -6.14 -23.20
C PRO A 305 27.29 -5.77 -22.03
N GLN A 306 27.40 -4.56 -21.49
CA GLN A 306 26.50 -4.10 -20.41
C GLN A 306 25.12 -3.68 -20.94
N TYR A 307 24.09 -3.74 -20.09
CA TYR A 307 22.71 -3.39 -20.47
C TYR A 307 22.58 -2.11 -21.30
N ARG A 308 23.24 -1.02 -20.89
CA ARG A 308 23.16 0.28 -21.59
C ARG A 308 23.73 0.20 -23.01
N GLU A 309 24.82 -0.54 -23.19
CA GLU A 309 25.46 -0.77 -24.50
C GLU A 309 24.57 -1.64 -25.39
N ARG A 310 23.93 -2.67 -24.81
CA ARG A 310 22.98 -3.53 -25.52
C ARG A 310 21.74 -2.75 -25.99
N ARG A 311 21.15 -1.92 -25.11
CA ARG A 311 19.98 -1.10 -25.43
C ARG A 311 20.25 -0.07 -26.53
N GLY A 312 21.43 0.55 -26.52
CA GLY A 312 21.84 1.53 -27.55
C GLY A 312 21.95 0.94 -28.96
N ASN A 313 22.32 -0.34 -29.07
CA ASN A 313 22.40 -1.03 -30.36
C ASN A 313 21.03 -1.46 -30.91
N SER A 314 20.01 -1.64 -30.05
CA SER A 314 18.66 -2.05 -30.46
C SER A 314 17.80 -0.91 -31.04
N CYS A 315 18.09 0.36 -30.73
CA CYS A 315 17.31 1.51 -31.22
C CYS A 315 17.82 2.11 -32.55
N GLY A 316 18.82 1.50 -33.19
CA GLY A 316 19.32 1.91 -34.51
C GLY A 316 20.10 0.86 -35.31
N GLY A 317 20.32 -0.36 -34.79
CA GLY A 317 21.03 -1.46 -35.44
C GLY A 317 20.15 -2.71 -35.67
N ASN A 318 20.60 -3.62 -36.53
CA ASN A 318 19.88 -4.84 -36.89
C ASN A 318 19.79 -5.81 -35.69
N TRP A 319 18.59 -6.04 -35.17
CA TRP A 319 18.30 -6.97 -34.06
C TRP A 319 18.87 -8.39 -34.30
N GLN A 320 18.91 -8.86 -35.54
CA GLN A 320 19.49 -10.16 -35.88
C GLN A 320 20.99 -10.22 -35.59
N THR A 321 21.75 -9.17 -35.88
CA THR A 321 23.19 -9.11 -35.63
C THR A 321 23.50 -9.16 -34.13
N TYR A 322 22.68 -8.51 -33.31
CA TYR A 322 22.78 -8.60 -31.86
C TYR A 322 22.43 -10.01 -31.36
N ASN A 323 21.33 -10.58 -31.86
CA ASN A 323 20.91 -11.93 -31.48
C ASN A 323 21.97 -12.98 -31.84
N ASP A 324 22.61 -12.85 -33.00
CA ASP A 324 23.69 -13.76 -33.43
C ASP A 324 24.92 -13.67 -32.53
N SER A 325 25.29 -12.45 -32.10
CA SER A 325 26.36 -12.22 -31.13
C SER A 325 26.01 -12.77 -29.75
N TRP A 326 24.78 -12.54 -29.27
CA TRP A 326 24.28 -13.12 -28.02
C TRP A 326 24.37 -14.64 -28.04
N ASN A 327 23.89 -15.26 -29.11
CA ASN A 327 23.93 -16.71 -29.31
C ASN A 327 25.38 -17.25 -29.34
N GLU A 328 26.34 -16.46 -29.82
CA GLU A 328 27.75 -16.84 -29.78
C GLU A 328 28.33 -16.84 -28.36
N HIS A 329 28.09 -15.79 -27.58
CA HIS A 329 28.55 -15.71 -26.19
C HIS A 329 27.87 -16.72 -25.27
N VAL A 330 26.59 -16.98 -25.50
CA VAL A 330 25.71 -17.69 -24.55
C VAL A 330 25.41 -19.13 -24.98
N HIS A 331 25.25 -19.42 -26.28
CA HIS A 331 24.83 -20.75 -26.76
C HIS A 331 25.89 -21.51 -27.54
N ARG A 332 26.90 -20.86 -28.15
CA ARG A 332 28.03 -21.56 -28.82
C ARG A 332 29.08 -22.12 -27.85
N ALA A 333 29.02 -21.78 -26.57
CA ALA A 333 29.80 -22.42 -25.50
C ALA A 333 29.56 -23.95 -25.39
N ARG A 334 28.56 -24.49 -26.10
CA ARG A 334 28.12 -25.91 -26.20
C ARG A 334 29.15 -26.98 -26.62
N ARG A 335 30.47 -26.74 -26.67
CA ARG A 335 31.42 -27.74 -27.20
C ARG A 335 32.62 -28.09 -26.33
N THR A 336 32.44 -28.17 -25.02
CA THR A 336 33.25 -29.09 -24.20
C THR A 336 32.34 -30.19 -23.66
N PRO A 337 32.51 -31.45 -24.08
CA PRO A 337 31.72 -32.56 -23.55
C PRO A 337 32.10 -32.72 -22.07
N HIS A 338 31.19 -32.39 -21.17
CA HIS A 338 31.28 -32.85 -19.79
C HIS A 338 30.23 -33.93 -19.57
N ASP A 339 30.73 -35.06 -19.09
CA ASP A 339 30.06 -36.34 -18.95
C ASP A 339 28.82 -36.19 -18.06
N SER A 340 27.63 -36.24 -18.67
CA SER A 340 26.35 -36.13 -17.97
C SER A 340 26.01 -37.47 -17.32
N THR A 341 26.63 -37.77 -16.18
CA THR A 341 26.18 -38.85 -15.29
C THR A 341 25.21 -38.28 -14.26
N GLU A 342 23.93 -38.64 -14.39
CA GLU A 342 22.93 -39.00 -13.35
C GLU A 342 22.81 -38.20 -12.02
N ARG A 343 23.54 -37.10 -11.83
CA ARG A 343 23.52 -36.24 -10.63
C ARG A 343 22.59 -35.02 -10.79
N SER A 344 22.14 -34.73 -12.00
CA SER A 344 21.32 -33.55 -12.33
C SER A 344 19.89 -33.64 -11.80
N VAL A 345 19.34 -34.84 -11.62
CA VAL A 345 18.00 -35.04 -11.04
C VAL A 345 18.00 -34.88 -9.52
N ILE A 346 19.11 -35.22 -8.84
CA ILE A 346 19.25 -35.09 -7.39
C ILE A 346 19.40 -33.62 -6.95
N HIS A 347 19.88 -32.72 -7.82
CA HIS A 347 20.01 -31.30 -7.50
C HIS A 347 18.70 -30.51 -7.69
N LEU A 348 17.74 -31.01 -8.48
CA LEU A 348 16.39 -30.43 -8.57
C LEU A 348 15.67 -30.49 -7.22
N MET A 349 15.90 -31.54 -6.42
CA MET A 349 15.36 -31.68 -5.06
C MET A 349 16.02 -30.74 -4.03
N GLN A 350 17.25 -30.27 -4.28
CA GLN A 350 17.93 -29.30 -3.41
C GLN A 350 17.55 -27.85 -3.70
N MET A 351 17.07 -27.54 -4.91
CA MET A 351 16.56 -26.20 -5.22
C MET A 351 15.15 -25.96 -4.69
N ASP A 352 14.30 -26.99 -4.55
CA ASP A 352 13.04 -26.89 -3.79
C ASP A 352 13.29 -26.52 -2.32
N MET A 353 14.35 -27.06 -1.71
CA MET A 353 14.78 -26.68 -0.35
C MET A 353 15.32 -25.25 -0.24
N LEU A 354 15.85 -24.67 -1.32
CA LEU A 354 16.44 -23.33 -1.35
C LEU A 354 15.45 -22.22 -1.71
N ILE A 355 14.25 -22.57 -2.19
CA ILE A 355 13.21 -21.61 -2.62
C ILE A 355 12.06 -21.50 -1.61
N GLY A 356 12.04 -22.34 -0.56
CA GLY A 356 11.06 -22.22 0.52
C GLY A 356 9.62 -22.17 -0.01
N TYR A 357 9.25 -23.14 -0.87
CA TYR A 357 7.85 -23.39 -1.18
C TYR A 357 7.17 -23.97 0.06
N ASP A 358 6.88 -23.07 1.01
CA ASP A 358 5.95 -23.32 2.09
C ASP A 358 4.56 -23.06 1.51
N THR A 359 3.95 -24.13 1.01
CA THR A 359 2.51 -24.18 0.74
C THR A 359 1.79 -24.05 2.06
N GLY A 360 1.54 -22.80 2.48
CA GLY A 360 0.81 -22.54 3.71
C GLY A 360 1.69 -22.76 4.93
N ILE A 361 1.77 -21.71 5.73
CA ILE A 361 2.09 -21.80 7.14
C ILE A 361 1.14 -22.87 7.74
N GLU A 362 1.62 -24.09 7.99
CA GLU A 362 1.07 -24.98 9.02
C GLU A 362 1.40 -24.35 10.38
N VAL A 363 0.76 -23.21 10.68
CA VAL A 363 0.42 -22.89 12.05
C VAL A 363 -0.92 -23.58 12.24
N GLU A 364 -0.84 -24.69 12.96
CA GLU A 364 -1.95 -25.44 13.50
C GLU A 364 -2.73 -24.57 14.50
N GLU A 365 -3.37 -23.49 14.04
CA GLU A 365 -4.39 -22.74 14.77
C GLU A 365 -5.51 -22.32 13.81
N GLU A 366 -6.56 -23.15 13.77
CA GLU A 366 -7.94 -22.85 13.35
C GLU A 366 -8.17 -21.58 12.49
N ILE A 367 -7.60 -21.48 11.29
CA ILE A 367 -8.24 -20.70 10.23
C ILE A 367 -9.38 -21.57 9.70
N LYS A 368 -10.52 -21.54 10.40
CA LYS A 368 -11.78 -22.05 9.87
C LYS A 368 -12.02 -21.34 8.55
N GLU A 369 -11.90 -22.10 7.46
CA GLU A 369 -12.38 -21.75 6.12
C GLU A 369 -13.82 -21.24 6.23
N SER A 370 -13.94 -19.93 6.37
CA SER A 370 -15.19 -19.19 6.26
C SER A 370 -15.12 -18.52 4.90
N HIS A 371 -15.48 -19.26 3.87
CA HIS A 371 -15.90 -18.69 2.60
C HIS A 371 -17.19 -17.89 2.83
N THR A 372 -17.05 -16.68 3.35
CA THR A 372 -18.16 -15.73 3.53
C THR A 372 -18.02 -14.61 2.49
N HIS A 373 -19.14 -14.30 1.84
CA HIS A 373 -19.27 -13.20 0.91
C HIS A 373 -18.70 -11.89 1.49
N TYR A 374 -17.69 -11.32 0.83
CA TYR A 374 -17.11 -10.04 1.21
C TYR A 374 -18.11 -8.89 1.01
N SER A 375 -18.74 -8.48 2.11
CA SER A 375 -19.37 -7.16 2.22
C SER A 375 -18.27 -6.13 2.49
N HIS A 376 -18.28 -4.99 1.79
CA HIS A 376 -17.36 -3.85 1.99
C HIS A 376 -17.47 -3.14 3.36
N THR A 377 -18.05 -3.80 4.37
CA THR A 377 -18.36 -3.22 5.68
C THR A 377 -17.85 -4.03 6.88
N GLU A 378 -17.24 -5.20 6.68
CA GLU A 378 -16.73 -6.01 7.79
C GLU A 378 -15.26 -5.72 8.11
N TYR A 379 -14.97 -5.59 9.40
CA TYR A 379 -13.64 -5.29 9.91
C TYR A 379 -12.78 -6.55 9.91
N HIS A 380 -11.64 -6.51 9.22
CA HIS A 380 -10.66 -7.60 9.20
C HIS A 380 -9.37 -7.19 9.93
N PRO A 381 -8.94 -7.96 10.96
CA PRO A 381 -7.64 -7.78 11.63
C PRO A 381 -6.47 -7.83 10.65
N ASP A 382 -5.36 -7.15 10.97
CA ASP A 382 -4.11 -7.19 10.18
C ASP A 382 -2.94 -7.58 11.08
N PRO A 383 -2.76 -8.89 11.33
CA PRO A 383 -1.69 -9.38 12.18
C PRO A 383 -0.31 -9.11 11.55
N GLN A 384 0.61 -8.52 12.33
CA GLN A 384 1.99 -8.21 11.90
C GLN A 384 3.01 -8.81 12.88
N PRO A 385 3.12 -10.15 12.96
CA PRO A 385 3.88 -10.83 14.01
C PRO A 385 5.37 -10.45 14.04
N GLN A 386 5.98 -10.19 12.89
CA GLN A 386 7.40 -9.80 12.84
C GLN A 386 7.62 -8.40 13.41
N MET A 387 6.67 -7.49 13.17
CA MET A 387 6.70 -6.18 13.81
C MET A 387 6.51 -6.32 15.31
N GLY A 388 5.59 -7.15 15.78
CA GLY A 388 5.46 -7.46 17.20
C GLY A 388 6.79 -7.91 17.82
N ARG A 389 7.55 -8.79 17.15
CA ARG A 389 8.89 -9.21 17.62
C ARG A 389 9.89 -8.07 17.70
N ILE A 390 9.84 -7.10 16.79
CA ILE A 390 10.67 -5.89 16.85
C ILE A 390 10.29 -5.02 18.06
N TRP A 391 9.00 -4.86 18.33
CA TRP A 391 8.51 -4.15 19.53
C TRP A 391 8.98 -4.83 20.81
N LEU A 392 8.89 -6.17 20.88
CA LEU A 392 9.37 -6.95 22.01
C LEU A 392 10.89 -6.88 22.18
N LYS A 393 11.65 -6.90 21.08
CA LYS A 393 13.11 -6.68 21.11
C LYS A 393 13.45 -5.31 21.72
N GLN A 394 12.73 -4.26 21.34
CA GLN A 394 12.92 -2.94 21.95
C GLN A 394 12.54 -2.94 23.44
N ALA A 395 11.48 -3.63 23.84
CA ALA A 395 11.11 -3.78 25.25
C ALA A 395 12.21 -4.45 26.08
N LYS A 396 12.82 -5.54 25.57
CA LYS A 396 13.96 -6.21 26.21
C LYS A 396 15.19 -5.30 26.34
N ASN A 397 15.48 -4.52 25.30
CA ASN A 397 16.54 -3.51 25.33
C ASN A 397 16.27 -2.44 26.40
N ASP A 398 15.02 -1.99 26.52
CA ASP A 398 14.62 -0.99 27.52
C ASP A 398 14.77 -1.54 28.95
N ILE A 399 14.44 -2.81 29.22
CA ILE A 399 14.71 -3.45 30.52
C ILE A 399 16.20 -3.45 30.82
N SER A 400 17.03 -3.81 29.84
CA SER A 400 18.49 -3.81 30.02
C SER A 400 19.02 -2.40 30.28
N ALA A 401 18.48 -1.40 29.61
CA ALA A 401 18.80 0.01 29.85
C ALA A 401 18.35 0.47 31.25
N ALA A 402 17.14 0.13 31.70
CA ALA A 402 16.64 0.46 33.03
C ALA A 402 17.51 -0.15 34.13
N ARG A 403 17.87 -1.44 34.00
CA ARG A 403 18.77 -2.14 34.93
C ARG A 403 20.15 -1.48 34.98
N SER A 404 20.74 -1.20 33.82
CA SER A 404 22.05 -0.54 33.75
C SER A 404 21.98 0.85 34.37
N PHE A 405 20.92 1.62 34.08
CA PHE A 405 20.78 2.97 34.60
C PHE A 405 20.59 2.97 36.12
N LEU A 406 19.81 2.05 36.67
CA LEU A 406 19.62 1.89 38.12
C LEU A 406 20.95 1.81 38.88
N THR A 407 21.98 1.14 38.33
CA THR A 407 23.29 1.00 38.98
C THR A 407 24.03 2.32 39.18
N THR A 408 23.71 3.34 38.39
CA THR A 408 24.34 4.67 38.41
C THR A 408 23.37 5.77 38.79
N ALA A 409 22.09 5.43 39.00
CA ALA A 409 21.03 6.37 39.33
C ALA A 409 21.23 6.95 40.73
N THR A 410 20.91 8.23 40.86
CA THR A 410 20.85 8.95 42.14
C THR A 410 19.40 9.14 42.57
N GLU A 411 19.19 9.63 43.79
CA GLU A 411 17.85 9.96 44.33
C GLU A 411 17.00 10.82 43.38
N GLN A 412 17.63 11.67 42.57
CA GLN A 412 16.95 12.56 41.62
C GLN A 412 16.64 11.89 40.26
N SER A 413 17.01 10.63 40.08
CA SER A 413 16.96 9.92 38.79
C SER A 413 16.01 8.72 38.78
N TYR A 414 15.49 8.29 39.93
CA TYR A 414 14.65 7.09 40.02
C TYR A 414 13.36 7.20 39.20
N ASN A 415 12.79 8.41 39.08
CA ASN A 415 11.66 8.65 38.19
C ASN A 415 11.96 8.23 36.74
N TRP A 416 13.19 8.43 36.25
CA TRP A 416 13.58 8.05 34.90
C TRP A 416 13.80 6.55 34.73
N VAL A 417 14.26 5.85 35.77
CA VAL A 417 14.28 4.38 35.77
C VAL A 417 12.85 3.86 35.60
N CYS A 418 11.90 4.40 36.37
CA CYS A 418 10.48 4.06 36.25
C CYS A 418 9.90 4.38 34.86
N VAL A 419 10.30 5.50 34.23
CA VAL A 419 9.89 5.82 32.83
C VAL A 419 10.34 4.75 31.85
N ILE A 420 11.60 4.32 31.92
CA ILE A 420 12.14 3.33 30.99
C ILE A 420 11.46 1.97 31.21
N SER A 421 11.25 1.58 32.47
CA SER A 421 10.55 0.34 32.83
C SER A 421 9.09 0.33 32.37
N GLN A 422 8.35 1.43 32.56
CA GLN A 422 6.98 1.54 32.04
C GLN A 422 6.96 1.45 30.50
N GLN A 423 7.91 2.09 29.82
CA GLN A 423 8.00 2.05 28.35
C GLN A 423 8.33 0.63 27.84
N ALA A 424 9.16 -0.12 28.57
CA ALA A 424 9.42 -1.52 28.28
C ALA A 424 8.13 -2.35 28.36
N ALA A 425 7.38 -2.22 29.46
CA ALA A 425 6.10 -2.89 29.64
C ALA A 425 5.08 -2.52 28.55
N GLU A 426 4.96 -1.22 28.23
CA GLU A 426 4.05 -0.73 27.19
C GLU A 426 4.38 -1.33 25.82
N LYS A 427 5.66 -1.35 25.43
CA LYS A 427 6.10 -1.90 24.15
C LYS A 427 5.87 -3.40 24.07
N ALA A 428 6.07 -4.14 25.16
CA ALA A 428 5.77 -5.57 25.21
C ALA A 428 4.28 -5.84 25.05
N LEU A 429 3.40 -5.12 25.76
CA LEU A 429 1.95 -5.28 25.58
C LEU A 429 1.50 -4.91 24.16
N LYS A 430 2.08 -3.85 23.58
CA LYS A 430 1.83 -3.48 22.18
C LYS A 430 2.37 -4.50 21.18
N ALA A 431 3.44 -5.23 21.51
CA ALA A 431 3.94 -6.31 20.65
C ALA A 431 2.85 -7.35 20.39
N ILE A 432 2.12 -7.79 21.43
CA ILE A 432 0.99 -8.71 21.29
C ILE A 432 -0.11 -8.10 20.41
N GLN A 433 -0.48 -6.84 20.67
CA GLN A 433 -1.52 -6.17 19.87
C GLN A 433 -1.13 -6.06 18.40
N VAL A 434 0.14 -5.80 18.09
CA VAL A 434 0.65 -5.77 16.71
C VAL A 434 0.62 -7.16 16.08
N CYS A 435 0.90 -8.22 16.86
CA CYS A 435 0.77 -9.60 16.40
C CYS A 435 -0.67 -9.99 16.10
N GLU A 436 -1.64 -9.54 16.92
CA GLU A 436 -3.05 -9.84 16.74
C GLU A 436 -3.68 -8.97 15.64
N ASP A 437 -3.44 -7.66 15.69
CA ASP A 437 -4.04 -6.67 14.78
C ASP A 437 -3.34 -5.30 14.82
N ALA A 438 -2.42 -5.07 13.88
CA ALA A 438 -1.69 -3.82 13.74
C ALA A 438 -2.57 -2.58 13.48
N LYS A 439 -3.83 -2.76 13.05
CA LYS A 439 -4.77 -1.63 12.86
C LYS A 439 -5.39 -1.13 14.17
N GLN A 440 -5.37 -1.92 15.24
CA GLN A 440 -6.05 -1.63 16.52
C GLN A 440 -5.09 -1.49 17.71
N VAL A 441 -3.81 -1.22 17.44
CA VAL A 441 -2.83 -0.97 18.51
C VAL A 441 -3.25 0.24 19.33
N SER A 442 -3.27 0.07 20.65
CA SER A 442 -3.63 1.10 21.62
C SER A 442 -2.76 2.34 21.44
N LYS A 443 -3.43 3.50 21.32
CA LYS A 443 -2.78 4.81 21.27
C LYS A 443 -2.50 5.38 22.66
N TYR A 444 -2.96 4.69 23.70
CA TYR A 444 -2.84 5.13 25.08
C TYR A 444 -1.58 4.55 25.72
N HIS A 445 -1.07 5.25 26.75
CA HIS A 445 0.08 4.83 27.55
C HIS A 445 -0.31 4.04 28.80
N SER A 446 -1.61 3.88 29.07
CA SER A 446 -2.07 3.01 30.16
C SER A 446 -1.81 1.55 29.79
N LEU A 447 -1.08 0.87 30.66
CA LEU A 447 -0.79 -0.54 30.55
C LEU A 447 -2.08 -1.35 30.72
N ILE A 448 -2.92 -1.02 31.72
CA ILE A 448 -4.19 -1.72 31.96
C ILE A 448 -5.10 -1.67 30.72
N THR A 449 -5.17 -0.52 30.06
CA THR A 449 -5.94 -0.36 28.81
C THR A 449 -5.34 -1.18 27.66
N SER A 450 -4.05 -1.50 27.73
CA SER A 450 -3.31 -2.22 26.71
C SER A 450 -3.16 -3.73 26.98
N VAL A 451 -3.55 -4.21 28.17
CA VAL A 451 -3.45 -5.63 28.52
C VAL A 451 -4.47 -6.46 27.74
N CYS A 452 -4.03 -7.61 27.25
CA CYS A 452 -4.94 -8.66 26.80
C CYS A 452 -5.76 -9.16 28.00
N LEU A 453 -7.05 -8.85 28.03
CA LEU A 453 -7.97 -9.21 29.13
C LEU A 453 -8.01 -10.71 29.46
N LYS A 454 -7.44 -11.56 28.60
CA LYS A 454 -7.39 -13.02 28.75
C LYS A 454 -6.23 -13.52 29.61
N ASN A 455 -5.16 -12.74 29.80
CA ASN A 455 -4.00 -13.17 30.59
C ASN A 455 -4.00 -12.52 31.99
N PRO A 456 -4.33 -13.28 33.06
CA PRO A 456 -4.42 -12.74 34.41
C PRO A 456 -3.08 -12.29 34.97
N THR A 457 -1.97 -12.94 34.58
CA THR A 457 -0.61 -12.58 35.00
C THR A 457 -0.22 -11.21 34.44
N LEU A 458 -0.48 -10.96 33.15
CA LEU A 458 -0.22 -9.65 32.53
C LEU A 458 -1.09 -8.56 33.15
N LYS A 459 -2.36 -8.86 33.43
CA LYS A 459 -3.27 -7.91 34.07
C LYS A 459 -2.78 -7.51 35.45
N GLN A 460 -2.47 -8.49 36.30
CA GLN A 460 -1.98 -8.24 37.65
C GLN A 460 -0.67 -7.45 37.63
N ALA A 461 0.30 -7.87 36.81
CA ALA A 461 1.57 -7.17 36.71
C ALA A 461 1.44 -5.72 36.19
N ALA A 462 0.50 -5.46 35.26
CA ALA A 462 0.21 -4.11 34.78
C ALA A 462 -0.47 -3.24 35.86
N GLU A 463 -1.41 -3.80 36.62
CA GLU A 463 -2.07 -3.13 37.75
C GLU A 463 -1.06 -2.78 38.85
N ASP A 464 -0.18 -3.73 39.20
CA ASP A 464 0.86 -3.52 40.20
C ASP A 464 1.89 -2.48 39.75
N LEU A 465 2.31 -2.52 38.48
CA LEU A 465 3.20 -1.50 37.90
C LEU A 465 2.55 -0.11 37.96
N GLU A 466 1.31 0.04 37.47
CA GLU A 466 0.61 1.33 37.52
C GLU A 466 0.32 1.80 38.95
N SER A 467 0.16 0.89 39.91
CA SER A 467 0.04 1.22 41.34
C SER A 467 1.34 1.83 41.90
N CYS A 468 2.50 1.28 41.50
CA CYS A 468 3.82 1.82 41.88
C CYS A 468 4.04 3.23 41.31
N ILE A 469 3.74 3.46 40.03
CA ILE A 469 4.11 4.72 39.36
C ILE A 469 3.01 5.79 39.36
N GLY A 470 1.74 5.38 39.46
CA GLY A 470 0.58 6.22 39.16
C GLY A 470 0.43 6.53 37.67
N ASP A 471 -0.25 7.64 37.35
CA ASP A 471 -0.38 8.09 35.96
C ASP A 471 1.01 8.34 35.33
N TYR A 472 1.26 7.70 34.18
CA TYR A 472 2.52 7.79 33.44
C TYR A 472 3.04 9.23 33.26
N SER A 473 2.14 10.20 33.05
CA SER A 473 2.57 11.60 32.86
C SER A 473 3.13 12.25 34.15
N LYS A 474 2.82 11.72 35.33
CA LYS A 474 3.39 12.14 36.64
C LYS A 474 4.91 11.90 36.70
N LEU A 475 5.41 10.85 36.03
CA LEU A 475 6.84 10.52 36.02
C LEU A 475 7.71 11.59 35.32
N ARG A 476 7.10 12.39 34.44
CA ARG A 476 7.82 13.30 33.53
C ARG A 476 7.48 14.77 33.73
N TYR A 477 6.27 15.10 34.15
CA TYR A 477 5.80 16.47 34.22
C TYR A 477 5.44 16.88 35.66
N PRO A 478 6.01 17.99 36.17
CA PRO A 478 5.59 18.56 37.45
C PRO A 478 4.09 18.85 37.46
N ARG A 479 3.43 18.61 38.61
CA ARG A 479 2.01 18.93 38.79
C ARG A 479 1.82 19.83 40.00
N PRO A 480 0.90 20.82 39.93
CA PRO A 480 0.64 21.72 41.06
C PRO A 480 0.29 21.01 42.37
N VAL A 481 -0.37 19.85 42.30
CA VAL A 481 -0.75 19.04 43.48
C VAL A 481 0.43 18.51 44.28
N PHE A 482 1.62 18.43 43.68
CA PHE A 482 2.83 17.94 44.34
C PHE A 482 3.79 19.06 44.74
N TYR A 483 3.41 20.34 44.59
CA TYR A 483 4.28 21.45 44.98
C TYR A 483 4.76 21.33 46.44
N PRO A 484 6.07 21.54 46.73
CA PRO A 484 7.13 22.03 45.84
C PRO A 484 7.90 20.95 45.07
N ASN A 485 7.48 19.69 45.16
CA ASN A 485 8.21 18.54 44.63
C ASN A 485 8.14 18.44 43.10
N THR A 486 9.26 18.06 42.51
CA THR A 486 9.39 17.66 41.10
C THR A 486 9.19 16.15 40.95
N PRO A 487 8.94 15.62 39.73
CA PRO A 487 8.86 14.17 39.53
C PRO A 487 10.05 13.39 40.10
N SER A 488 11.26 13.95 40.02
CA SER A 488 12.47 13.37 40.59
C SER A 488 12.42 13.19 42.11
N ASP A 489 11.64 14.01 42.82
CA ASP A 489 11.51 13.93 44.29
C ASP A 489 10.42 12.95 44.73
N LEU A 490 9.64 12.39 43.79
CA LEU A 490 8.45 11.59 44.09
C LEU A 490 8.70 10.07 44.12
N TYR A 491 9.85 9.61 43.65
CA TYR A 491 10.13 8.19 43.47
C TYR A 491 11.42 7.80 44.16
N SER A 492 11.35 6.72 44.93
CA SER A 492 12.46 6.14 45.68
C SER A 492 13.23 5.08 44.87
N HIS A 493 14.34 4.63 45.42
CA HIS A 493 15.09 3.50 44.87
C HIS A 493 14.24 2.22 44.87
N GLU A 494 13.42 2.02 45.91
CA GLU A 494 12.50 0.91 46.03
C GLU A 494 11.42 0.94 44.94
N ASP A 495 10.85 2.12 44.63
CA ASP A 495 9.88 2.27 43.55
C ASP A 495 10.49 1.89 42.19
N ALA A 496 11.75 2.28 41.96
CA ALA A 496 12.46 1.94 40.72
C ALA A 496 12.71 0.43 40.59
N ILE A 497 13.12 -0.24 41.67
CA ILE A 497 13.29 -1.71 41.69
C ILE A 497 11.96 -2.41 41.42
N GLU A 498 10.91 -2.01 42.12
CA GLU A 498 9.60 -2.66 42.00
C GLU A 498 9.02 -2.45 40.60
N THR A 499 9.19 -1.25 40.01
CA THR A 499 8.76 -0.98 38.63
C THR A 499 9.53 -1.82 37.60
N ILE A 500 10.85 -1.99 37.77
CA ILE A 500 11.66 -2.88 36.92
C ILE A 500 11.13 -4.32 37.02
N LYS A 501 10.92 -4.82 38.24
CA LYS A 501 10.42 -6.18 38.47
C LYS A 501 9.10 -6.45 37.75
N TRP A 502 8.12 -5.55 37.85
CA TRP A 502 6.84 -5.74 37.16
C TRP A 502 6.97 -5.64 35.64
N ALA A 503 7.80 -4.72 35.14
CA ALA A 503 8.07 -4.61 33.72
C ALA A 503 8.75 -5.88 33.17
N GLU A 504 9.65 -6.50 33.93
CA GLU A 504 10.29 -7.77 33.56
C GLU A 504 9.28 -8.91 33.47
N ILE A 505 8.36 -9.03 34.43
CA ILE A 505 7.30 -10.04 34.41
C ILE A 505 6.42 -9.85 33.17
N ILE A 506 6.05 -8.61 32.82
CA ILE A 506 5.27 -8.32 31.61
C ILE A 506 6.06 -8.73 30.36
N VAL A 507 7.32 -8.30 30.24
CA VAL A 507 8.17 -8.58 29.07
C VAL A 507 8.41 -10.09 28.92
N SER A 508 8.70 -10.82 30.00
CA SER A 508 8.93 -12.27 29.93
C SER A 508 7.65 -13.03 29.61
N THR A 509 6.52 -12.64 30.21
CA THR A 509 5.23 -13.30 29.93
C THR A 509 4.81 -13.07 28.48
N VAL A 510 5.05 -11.88 27.93
CA VAL A 510 4.82 -11.61 26.49
C VAL A 510 5.76 -12.45 25.62
N ASP A 511 7.03 -12.57 26.00
CA ASP A 511 8.01 -13.37 25.26
C ASP A 511 7.62 -14.86 25.22
N ASP A 512 7.10 -15.41 26.32
CA ASP A 512 6.61 -16.79 26.37
C ASP A 512 5.35 -17.01 25.52
N MET A 513 4.62 -15.94 25.19
CA MET A 513 3.40 -15.98 24.38
C MET A 513 3.65 -15.84 22.87
N MET A 514 4.87 -15.48 22.43
CA MET A 514 5.23 -15.10 21.05
C MET A 514 6.29 -16.01 20.42
#